data_AF-A0A2T6BHF4-F1
#
_entry.id   AF-A0A2T6BHF4-F1
#
_cell.length_a   1.000
_cell.length_b   1.000
_cell.length_c   1.000
_cell.angle_alpha   90.00
_cell.angle_beta   90.00
_cell.angle_gamma   90.00
#
_symmetry.space_group_name_H-M   'P 1'
#
loop_
_entity.id
_entity.type
_entity.pdbx_description
1 polymer ?
#
loop_
_entity_poly.entity_id
_entity_poly.type
_entity_poly.pdbx_seq_one_letter_code
_entity_poly.pdbx_strand_id
1 'polypeptide(L)'
;MTQKEIQELSGLMGAAYVERRNAFLRGADLLPNYDAALSDHDPRYRAQYLILRGWQKNAPLYNEIDAELADVPAEMMSKRAAGMHPLWNKFTRKTQQEWKYDVLPYAWEDILKFEDVKPDWQVTNSLFMIRAYPHEDSVDPLLIAMHLKEADNAATYAAWLREMPKDALEERLEETGRFYQFVRPQLLDALRGR
;
A
#
# COMPACT_ATOMS: atom_id res chain seq x y z
N MET A 1 -1.86 24.22 -5.09
CA MET A 1 -2.84 23.46 -4.28
C MET A 1 -2.14 22.14 -3.95
N THR A 2 -1.56 21.93 -2.76
CA THR A 2 -0.47 20.90 -2.75
C THR A 2 -0.21 20.12 -1.46
N GLN A 3 -0.03 20.72 -0.27
CA GLN A 3 0.42 19.92 0.90
C GLN A 3 -0.69 19.62 1.93
N LYS A 4 -1.43 20.65 2.34
CA LYS A 4 -2.47 20.53 3.37
C LYS A 4 -3.55 19.51 2.98
N GLU A 5 -3.98 19.50 1.73
CA GLU A 5 -5.02 18.58 1.25
C GLU A 5 -4.54 17.13 1.18
N ILE A 6 -3.28 16.89 0.79
CA ILE A 6 -2.69 15.55 0.82
C ILE A 6 -2.57 15.08 2.27
N GLN A 7 -2.17 15.97 3.19
CA GLN A 7 -2.14 15.66 4.62
C GLN A 7 -3.55 15.32 5.15
N GLU A 8 -4.57 16.09 4.80
CA GLU A 8 -5.97 15.80 5.16
C GLU A 8 -6.41 14.44 4.60
N LEU A 9 -6.14 14.15 3.32
CA LEU A 9 -6.43 12.88 2.67
C LEU A 9 -5.75 11.70 3.37
N SER A 10 -4.53 11.89 3.88
CA SER A 10 -3.78 10.82 4.56
C SER A 10 -4.51 10.27 5.79
N GLY A 11 -5.36 11.08 6.44
CA GLY A 11 -6.16 10.68 7.61
C GLY A 11 -7.56 10.14 7.30
N LEU A 12 -8.02 10.23 6.05
CA LEU A 12 -9.35 9.73 5.65
C LEU A 12 -9.29 8.25 5.25
N MET A 13 -10.42 7.55 5.40
CA MET A 13 -10.62 6.13 5.05
C MET A 13 -11.94 5.93 4.29
N GLY A 14 -12.10 4.79 3.62
CA GLY A 14 -13.37 4.36 3.03
C GLY A 14 -14.00 5.35 2.05
N ALA A 15 -15.33 5.48 2.10
CA ALA A 15 -16.08 6.32 1.17
C ALA A 15 -15.69 7.81 1.22
N ALA A 16 -15.44 8.35 2.43
CA ALA A 16 -15.02 9.74 2.60
C ALA A 16 -13.67 10.02 1.93
N TYR A 17 -12.75 9.06 2.02
CA TYR A 17 -11.48 9.13 1.31
C TYR A 17 -11.67 9.08 -0.22
N VAL A 18 -12.48 8.16 -0.74
CA VAL A 18 -12.73 8.03 -2.20
C VAL A 18 -13.29 9.33 -2.78
N GLU A 19 -14.28 9.93 -2.12
CA GLU A 19 -14.89 11.18 -2.57
C GLU A 19 -13.84 12.30 -2.66
N ARG A 20 -13.06 12.49 -1.59
CA ARG A 20 -12.06 13.56 -1.51
C ARG A 20 -10.89 13.31 -2.47
N ARG A 21 -10.44 12.06 -2.61
CA ARG A 21 -9.40 11.64 -3.56
C ARG A 21 -9.84 11.93 -4.99
N ASN A 22 -11.05 11.54 -5.38
CA ASN A 22 -11.55 11.78 -6.72
C ASN A 22 -11.75 13.27 -6.99
N ALA A 23 -12.16 14.06 -5.98
CA ALA A 23 -12.24 15.51 -6.09
C ALA A 23 -10.85 16.14 -6.32
N PHE A 24 -9.83 15.68 -5.57
CA PHE A 24 -8.44 16.10 -5.75
C PHE A 24 -7.93 15.76 -7.16
N LEU A 25 -8.09 14.52 -7.61
CA LEU A 25 -7.61 14.06 -8.92
C LEU A 25 -8.24 14.78 -10.11
N ARG A 26 -9.47 15.29 -9.98
CA ARG A 26 -10.12 16.09 -11.03
C ARG A 26 -9.58 17.52 -11.16
N GLY A 27 -9.07 18.09 -10.07
CA GLY A 27 -8.73 19.51 -9.99
C GLY A 27 -7.25 19.82 -9.82
N ALA A 28 -6.42 18.79 -9.57
CA ALA A 28 -5.00 18.97 -9.31
C ALA A 28 -4.15 18.83 -10.58
N ASP A 29 -3.12 19.67 -10.69
CA ASP A 29 -2.03 19.47 -11.64
C ASP A 29 -1.31 18.15 -11.34
N LEU A 30 -0.57 17.64 -12.34
CA LEU A 30 0.24 16.44 -12.16
C LEU A 30 1.23 16.66 -11.00
N LEU A 31 1.16 15.77 -10.00
CA LEU A 31 2.09 15.79 -8.89
C LEU A 31 3.51 15.56 -9.42
N PRO A 32 4.50 16.38 -9.00
CA PRO A 32 5.86 16.21 -9.43
C PRO A 32 6.42 14.86 -9.01
N ASN A 33 7.53 14.48 -9.64
CA ASN A 33 8.27 13.33 -9.17
C ASN A 33 8.65 13.52 -7.70
N TYR A 34 8.45 12.47 -6.91
CA TYR A 34 8.83 12.49 -5.50
C TYR A 34 10.36 12.64 -5.42
N ASP A 35 10.82 13.67 -4.71
CA ASP A 35 12.22 13.86 -4.35
C ASP A 35 12.38 13.50 -2.87
N ALA A 36 13.50 12.86 -2.51
CA ALA A 36 13.84 12.50 -1.15
C ALA A 36 13.84 13.70 -0.20
N ALA A 37 14.01 14.94 -0.69
CA ALA A 37 13.83 16.16 0.11
C ALA A 37 12.41 16.35 0.72
N LEU A 38 11.44 15.54 0.31
CA LEU A 38 10.13 15.42 0.97
C LEU A 38 10.15 14.48 2.21
N SER A 39 11.32 13.92 2.57
CA SER A 39 11.55 13.04 3.73
C SER A 39 11.27 13.70 5.08
N ASP A 40 11.25 15.05 5.15
CA ASP A 40 10.85 15.80 6.34
C ASP A 40 9.34 15.68 6.66
N HIS A 41 8.57 14.99 5.82
CA HIS A 41 7.14 14.82 5.99
C HIS A 41 6.76 13.48 6.64
N ASP A 42 5.66 13.52 7.40
CA ASP A 42 5.02 12.36 8.01
C ASP A 42 4.94 11.19 6.99
N PRO A 43 5.34 9.96 7.35
CA PRO A 43 5.26 8.81 6.44
C PRO A 43 3.86 8.59 5.86
N ARG A 44 2.80 8.99 6.57
CA ARG A 44 1.42 8.97 6.05
C ARG A 44 1.21 9.93 4.90
N TYR A 45 1.85 11.10 4.95
CA TYR A 45 1.85 12.06 3.83
C TYR A 45 2.58 11.46 2.62
N ARG A 46 3.77 10.88 2.82
CA ARG A 46 4.54 10.24 1.73
C ARG A 46 3.74 9.14 1.04
N ALA A 47 3.18 8.21 1.82
CA ALA A 47 2.35 7.13 1.28
C ALA A 47 1.15 7.69 0.49
N GLN A 48 0.44 8.69 1.05
CA GLN A 48 -0.69 9.32 0.38
C GLN A 48 -0.28 10.04 -0.92
N TYR A 49 0.85 10.73 -0.91
CA TYR A 49 1.40 11.40 -2.10
C TYR A 49 1.67 10.41 -3.22
N LEU A 50 2.32 9.28 -2.90
CA LEU A 50 2.63 8.23 -3.86
C LEU A 50 1.36 7.55 -4.40
N ILE A 51 0.35 7.34 -3.55
CA ILE A 51 -0.98 6.85 -3.97
C ILE A 51 -1.62 7.80 -4.99
N LEU A 52 -1.66 9.11 -4.70
CA LEU A 52 -2.27 10.10 -5.60
C LEU A 52 -1.53 10.19 -6.93
N ARG A 53 -0.19 10.19 -6.89
CA ARG A 53 0.64 10.19 -8.09
C ARG A 53 0.45 8.91 -8.91
N GLY A 54 0.33 7.76 -8.24
CA GLY A 54 -0.02 6.49 -8.86
C GLY A 54 -1.33 6.58 -9.61
N TRP A 55 -2.39 7.13 -9.00
CA TRP A 55 -3.67 7.35 -9.67
C TRP A 55 -3.57 8.28 -10.88
N GLN A 56 -2.84 9.40 -10.78
CA GLN A 56 -2.67 10.32 -11.92
C GLN A 56 -1.95 9.65 -13.11
N LYS A 57 -1.04 8.73 -12.85
CA LYS A 57 -0.24 8.04 -13.89
C LYS A 57 -0.93 6.78 -14.43
N ASN A 58 -1.53 5.99 -13.56
CA ASN A 58 -1.88 4.59 -13.79
C ASN A 58 -3.37 4.28 -13.57
N ALA A 59 -4.26 5.27 -13.54
CA ALA A 59 -5.71 5.05 -13.39
C ALA A 59 -6.28 3.96 -14.33
N PRO A 60 -5.89 3.85 -15.62
CA PRO A 60 -6.38 2.77 -16.48
C PRO A 60 -6.05 1.36 -15.95
N LEU A 61 -4.83 1.16 -15.43
CA LEU A 61 -4.41 -0.10 -14.82
C LEU A 61 -5.24 -0.40 -13.57
N TYR A 62 -5.49 0.60 -12.73
CA TYR A 62 -6.23 0.40 -11.47
C TYR A 62 -7.69 0.06 -11.76
N ASN A 63 -8.29 0.68 -12.77
CA ASN A 63 -9.62 0.33 -13.24
C ASN A 63 -9.69 -1.08 -13.84
N GLU A 64 -8.64 -1.54 -14.55
CA GLU A 64 -8.54 -2.93 -15.04
C GLU A 64 -8.52 -3.91 -13.86
N ILE A 65 -7.71 -3.63 -12.84
CA ILE A 65 -7.62 -4.45 -11.63
C ILE A 65 -8.97 -4.53 -10.92
N ASP A 66 -9.63 -3.39 -10.69
CA ASP A 66 -10.94 -3.35 -10.03
C ASP A 66 -12.00 -4.14 -10.82
N ALA A 67 -12.00 -4.02 -12.15
CA ALA A 67 -12.91 -4.79 -13.01
C ALA A 67 -12.67 -6.30 -12.91
N GLU A 68 -11.40 -6.73 -12.98
CA GLU A 68 -11.06 -8.15 -12.83
C GLU A 68 -11.45 -8.71 -11.46
N LEU A 69 -11.34 -7.92 -10.39
CA LEU A 69 -11.72 -8.32 -9.04
C LEU A 69 -13.23 -8.36 -8.84
N ALA A 70 -13.99 -7.48 -9.51
CA ALA A 70 -15.45 -7.44 -9.46
C ALA A 70 -16.09 -8.69 -10.11
N ASP A 71 -15.43 -9.25 -11.12
CA ASP A 71 -15.90 -10.46 -11.83
C ASP A 71 -15.68 -11.76 -11.03
N VAL A 72 -15.01 -11.70 -9.87
CA VAL A 72 -14.73 -12.90 -9.08
C VAL A 72 -15.98 -13.31 -8.28
N PRO A 73 -16.55 -14.51 -8.50
CA PRO A 73 -17.80 -14.91 -7.86
C PRO A 73 -17.62 -15.08 -6.34
N ALA A 74 -18.32 -14.25 -5.54
CA ALA A 74 -18.23 -14.28 -4.08
C ALA A 74 -18.55 -15.67 -3.47
N GLU A 75 -19.42 -16.46 -4.12
CA GLU A 75 -19.78 -17.82 -3.68
C GLU A 75 -18.68 -18.89 -3.89
N MET A 76 -17.78 -18.70 -4.87
CA MET A 76 -16.60 -19.59 -5.02
C MET A 76 -15.56 -19.32 -3.93
N MET A 77 -15.52 -18.09 -3.42
CA MET A 77 -14.46 -17.56 -2.58
C MET A 77 -14.70 -17.82 -1.08
N SER A 78 -15.96 -17.97 -0.66
CA SER A 78 -16.35 -18.15 0.75
C SER A 78 -16.07 -19.56 1.32
N LYS A 79 -15.73 -20.55 0.48
CA LYS A 79 -15.67 -21.96 0.92
C LYS A 79 -14.28 -22.51 1.22
N ARG A 80 -13.17 -22.05 0.61
CA ARG A 80 -11.78 -22.50 0.93
C ARG A 80 -10.70 -21.52 0.46
N ALA A 81 -9.66 -21.30 1.28
CA ALA A 81 -8.41 -20.61 0.90
C ALA A 81 -7.74 -21.21 -0.37
N ALA A 82 -7.96 -22.51 -0.63
CA ALA A 82 -7.49 -23.18 -1.85
C ALA A 82 -8.10 -22.62 -3.16
N GLY A 83 -9.30 -22.03 -3.11
CA GLY A 83 -9.96 -21.44 -4.28
C GLY A 83 -9.34 -20.10 -4.71
N MET A 84 -8.63 -19.43 -3.81
CA MET A 84 -8.05 -18.09 -4.03
C MET A 84 -6.66 -18.15 -4.66
N HIS A 85 -5.98 -19.27 -4.49
CA HIS A 85 -4.60 -19.47 -4.92
C HIS A 85 -4.37 -19.20 -6.42
N PRO A 86 -5.28 -19.56 -7.36
CA PRO A 86 -5.14 -19.20 -8.77
C PRO A 86 -5.23 -17.69 -9.02
N LEU A 87 -6.11 -16.98 -8.30
CA LEU A 87 -6.27 -15.54 -8.41
C LEU A 87 -5.02 -14.82 -7.89
N TRP A 88 -4.59 -15.14 -6.67
CA TRP A 88 -3.38 -14.55 -6.09
C TRP A 88 -2.14 -14.84 -6.94
N ASN A 89 -2.02 -16.06 -7.50
CA ASN A 89 -0.95 -16.38 -8.45
C ASN A 89 -1.00 -15.54 -9.73
N LYS A 90 -2.20 -15.31 -10.29
CA LYS A 90 -2.38 -14.48 -11.48
C LYS A 90 -1.88 -13.06 -11.21
N PHE A 91 -2.35 -12.43 -10.14
CA PHE A 91 -1.97 -11.06 -9.78
C PHE A 91 -0.50 -10.95 -9.37
N THR A 92 0.03 -11.95 -8.64
CA THR A 92 1.47 -12.05 -8.33
C THR A 92 2.31 -12.09 -9.59
N ARG A 93 1.94 -12.94 -10.57
CA ARG A 93 2.66 -13.06 -11.83
C ARG A 93 2.58 -11.78 -12.66
N LYS A 94 1.40 -11.19 -12.80
CA LYS A 94 1.23 -9.89 -13.49
C LYS A 94 2.07 -8.81 -12.81
N THR A 95 2.08 -8.77 -11.48
CA THR A 95 2.92 -7.82 -10.72
C THR A 95 4.41 -8.03 -10.98
N GLN A 96 4.90 -9.27 -10.95
CA GLN A 96 6.32 -9.57 -11.21
C GLN A 96 6.78 -9.26 -12.63
N GLN A 97 5.94 -9.54 -13.62
CA GLN A 97 6.34 -9.56 -15.03
C GLN A 97 5.97 -8.28 -15.77
N GLU A 98 4.82 -7.69 -15.44
CA GLU A 98 4.17 -6.65 -16.23
C GLU A 98 4.00 -5.35 -15.43
N TRP A 99 3.23 -5.37 -14.35
CA TRP A 99 2.83 -4.15 -13.63
C TRP A 99 3.95 -3.58 -12.74
N LYS A 100 4.78 -4.43 -12.13
CA LYS A 100 5.95 -4.05 -11.32
C LYS A 100 5.62 -2.97 -10.28
N TYR A 101 6.36 -1.86 -10.29
CA TYR A 101 6.14 -0.74 -9.39
C TYR A 101 4.77 -0.07 -9.59
N ASP A 102 4.24 -0.05 -10.81
CA ASP A 102 3.06 0.75 -11.16
C ASP A 102 1.79 0.30 -10.43
N VAL A 103 1.71 -0.96 -9.99
CA VAL A 103 0.57 -1.48 -9.19
C VAL A 103 0.70 -1.21 -7.69
N LEU A 104 1.89 -0.91 -7.19
CA LEU A 104 2.09 -0.77 -5.74
C LEU A 104 1.24 0.34 -5.10
N PRO A 105 1.05 1.52 -5.72
CA PRO A 105 0.18 2.55 -5.14
C PRO A 105 -1.28 2.12 -4.97
N TYR A 106 -1.80 1.29 -5.90
CA TYR A 106 -3.12 0.68 -5.74
C TYR A 106 -3.16 -0.27 -4.54
N ALA A 107 -2.14 -1.12 -4.40
CA ALA A 107 -2.08 -2.07 -3.29
C ALA A 107 -1.87 -1.37 -1.93
N TRP A 108 -1.08 -0.31 -1.87
CA TRP A 108 -0.91 0.51 -0.66
C TRP A 108 -2.22 1.19 -0.27
N GLU A 109 -2.97 1.69 -1.24
CA GLU A 109 -4.28 2.30 -0.98
C GLU A 109 -5.23 1.31 -0.33
N ASP A 110 -5.30 0.07 -0.83
CA ASP A 110 -6.16 -0.96 -0.23
C ASP A 110 -5.85 -1.24 1.23
N ILE A 111 -4.58 -1.44 1.57
CA ILE A 111 -4.16 -1.82 2.92
C ILE A 111 -4.24 -0.64 3.89
N LEU A 112 -4.11 0.59 3.39
CA LEU A 112 -4.15 1.80 4.23
C LEU A 112 -5.55 2.36 4.37
N LYS A 113 -6.41 2.24 3.35
CA LYS A 113 -7.67 3.00 3.24
C LYS A 113 -8.93 2.15 3.28
N PHE A 114 -8.81 0.87 2.95
CA PHE A 114 -9.97 0.03 2.67
C PHE A 114 -9.99 -1.30 3.41
N GLU A 115 -9.03 -1.57 4.31
CA GLU A 115 -8.97 -2.85 5.03
C GLU A 115 -10.25 -3.17 5.82
N ASP A 116 -10.92 -2.16 6.40
CA ASP A 116 -12.17 -2.36 7.15
C ASP A 116 -13.44 -2.34 6.27
N VAL A 117 -13.29 -2.18 4.95
CA VAL A 117 -14.41 -1.95 4.01
C VAL A 117 -14.44 -3.00 2.90
N LYS A 118 -13.27 -3.38 2.37
CA LYS A 118 -13.13 -4.42 1.36
C LYS A 118 -13.14 -5.81 2.02
N PRO A 119 -13.64 -6.84 1.33
CA PRO A 119 -13.50 -8.22 1.80
C PRO A 119 -12.03 -8.59 2.05
N ASP A 120 -11.74 -9.33 3.12
CA ASP A 120 -10.38 -9.71 3.55
C ASP A 120 -9.51 -10.27 2.43
N TRP A 121 -10.13 -11.00 1.49
CA TRP A 121 -9.40 -11.61 0.38
C TRP A 121 -8.90 -10.62 -0.66
N GLN A 122 -9.58 -9.48 -0.85
CA GLN A 122 -9.13 -8.41 -1.73
C GLN A 122 -7.95 -7.70 -1.12
N VAL A 123 -8.03 -7.40 0.18
CA VAL A 123 -6.89 -6.86 0.94
C VAL A 123 -5.73 -7.82 0.84
N THR A 124 -5.96 -9.11 1.09
CA THR A 124 -4.96 -10.19 0.93
C THR A 124 -4.37 -10.23 -0.48
N ASN A 125 -5.15 -10.03 -1.54
CA ASN A 125 -4.63 -9.96 -2.91
C ASN A 125 -3.66 -8.77 -3.10
N SER A 126 -4.01 -7.59 -2.60
CA SER A 126 -3.15 -6.39 -2.64
C SER A 126 -1.84 -6.56 -1.88
N LEU A 127 -1.96 -7.19 -0.74
CA LEU A 127 -0.89 -7.71 0.09
C LEU A 127 0.05 -8.69 -0.67
N PHE A 128 -0.48 -9.64 -1.45
CA PHE A 128 0.32 -10.48 -2.35
C PHE A 128 0.99 -9.69 -3.49
N MET A 129 0.35 -8.64 -4.02
CA MET A 129 0.96 -7.77 -5.03
C MET A 129 2.18 -7.03 -4.47
N ILE A 130 2.11 -6.51 -3.24
CA ILE A 130 3.24 -5.85 -2.56
C ILE A 130 4.41 -6.83 -2.42
N ARG A 131 4.12 -8.06 -1.97
CA ARG A 131 5.13 -9.12 -1.85
C ARG A 131 5.75 -9.49 -3.20
N ALA A 132 4.94 -9.52 -4.25
CA ALA A 132 5.37 -9.91 -5.59
C ALA A 132 6.41 -8.94 -6.19
N TYR A 133 6.43 -7.69 -5.74
CA TYR A 133 7.43 -6.69 -6.14
C TYR A 133 7.94 -5.90 -4.92
N PRO A 134 8.88 -6.47 -4.14
CA PRO A 134 9.46 -5.80 -2.97
C PRO A 134 10.18 -4.53 -3.39
N HIS A 135 9.78 -3.39 -2.83
CA HIS A 135 10.28 -2.07 -3.21
C HIS A 135 10.40 -1.16 -1.99
N GLU A 136 11.39 -0.28 -1.98
CA GLU A 136 11.69 0.64 -0.87
C GLU A 136 10.48 1.50 -0.46
N ASP A 137 9.71 1.98 -1.43
CA ASP A 137 8.50 2.78 -1.17
C ASP A 137 7.37 2.00 -0.49
N SER A 138 7.42 0.66 -0.47
CA SER A 138 6.44 -0.17 0.25
C SER A 138 6.72 -0.27 1.75
N VAL A 139 7.92 0.15 2.23
CA VAL A 139 8.29 0.07 3.65
C VAL A 139 7.34 0.90 4.51
N ASP A 140 7.13 2.18 4.16
CA ASP A 140 6.32 3.08 4.98
C ASP A 140 4.83 2.67 5.01
N PRO A 141 4.18 2.32 3.88
CA PRO A 141 2.83 1.75 3.89
C PRO A 141 2.69 0.51 4.79
N LEU A 142 3.64 -0.42 4.76
CA LEU A 142 3.61 -1.61 5.62
C LEU A 142 3.74 -1.23 7.11
N LEU A 143 4.67 -0.34 7.46
CA LEU A 143 4.83 0.12 8.85
C LEU A 143 3.59 0.88 9.35
N ILE A 144 2.97 1.70 8.50
CA ILE A 144 1.73 2.41 8.84
C ILE A 144 0.61 1.41 9.08
N ALA A 145 0.43 0.43 8.18
CA ALA A 145 -0.60 -0.61 8.33
C ALA A 145 -0.40 -1.38 9.66
N MET A 146 0.83 -1.79 9.97
CA MET A 146 1.17 -2.44 11.25
C MET A 146 0.86 -1.56 12.46
N HIS A 147 1.12 -0.26 12.38
CA HIS A 147 0.85 0.67 13.48
C HIS A 147 -0.65 0.94 13.66
N LEU A 148 -1.43 0.96 12.57
CA LEU A 148 -2.88 1.19 12.63
C LEU A 148 -3.66 -0.05 13.08
N LYS A 149 -3.09 -1.26 12.94
CA LYS A 149 -3.82 -2.52 13.02
C LYS A 149 -3.15 -3.49 13.99
N GLU A 150 -3.68 -3.56 15.21
CA GLU A 150 -3.08 -4.34 16.30
C GLU A 150 -3.38 -5.87 16.32
N ALA A 151 -4.13 -6.47 15.38
CA ALA A 151 -4.52 -7.89 15.56
C ALA A 151 -4.46 -8.82 14.32
N ASP A 152 -5.20 -8.57 13.23
CA ASP A 152 -5.52 -9.70 12.32
C ASP A 152 -4.48 -9.97 11.22
N ASN A 153 -3.83 -8.94 10.67
CA ASN A 153 -2.83 -9.08 9.60
C ASN A 153 -1.39 -8.74 10.02
N ALA A 154 -1.15 -8.42 11.30
CA ALA A 154 0.14 -7.93 11.80
C ALA A 154 1.32 -8.87 11.48
N ALA A 155 1.11 -10.19 11.60
CA ALA A 155 2.13 -11.19 11.27
C ALA A 155 2.47 -11.22 9.77
N THR A 156 1.46 -11.04 8.93
CA THR A 156 1.59 -10.99 7.47
C THR A 156 2.37 -9.75 7.04
N TYR A 157 2.02 -8.58 7.58
CA TYR A 157 2.75 -7.34 7.35
C TYR A 157 4.22 -7.45 7.77
N ALA A 158 4.50 -8.02 8.95
CA ALA A 158 5.86 -8.25 9.43
C ALA A 158 6.64 -9.20 8.50
N ALA A 159 5.99 -10.26 8.02
CA ALA A 159 6.61 -11.21 7.09
C ALA A 159 7.02 -10.54 5.77
N TRP A 160 6.23 -9.61 5.24
CA TRP A 160 6.60 -8.91 3.99
C TRP A 160 7.52 -7.72 4.19
N LEU A 161 7.48 -7.08 5.35
CA LEU A 161 8.50 -6.11 5.72
C LEU A 161 9.90 -6.74 5.68
N ARG A 162 10.04 -8.01 6.09
CA ARG A 162 11.28 -8.79 5.96
C ARG A 162 11.72 -9.04 4.51
N GLU A 163 10.81 -8.99 3.54
CA GLU A 163 11.12 -9.22 2.13
C GLU A 163 11.55 -7.93 1.39
N MET A 164 11.41 -6.74 2.00
CA MET A 164 11.76 -5.44 1.39
C MET A 164 13.28 -5.31 1.09
N PRO A 165 13.75 -4.31 0.34
CA PRO A 165 15.19 -4.03 0.24
C PRO A 165 15.82 -3.74 1.61
N LYS A 166 17.02 -4.28 1.87
CA LYS A 166 17.67 -4.21 3.19
C LYS A 166 18.12 -2.79 3.52
N ASP A 167 18.74 -2.13 2.55
CA ASP A 167 19.14 -0.73 2.55
C ASP A 167 17.97 0.20 2.88
N ALA A 168 16.80 -0.03 2.27
CA ALA A 168 15.60 0.74 2.58
C ALA A 168 15.15 0.60 4.04
N LEU A 169 15.25 -0.60 4.64
CA LEU A 169 14.95 -0.79 6.06
C LEU A 169 15.97 -0.09 6.97
N GLU A 170 17.25 -0.15 6.61
CA GLU A 170 18.34 0.51 7.35
C GLU A 170 18.18 2.03 7.31
N GLU A 171 17.83 2.61 6.16
CA GLU A 171 17.50 4.04 6.02
C GLU A 171 16.38 4.47 6.99
N ARG A 172 15.29 3.68 7.09
CA ARG A 172 14.18 3.98 8.03
C ARG A 172 14.57 3.84 9.51
N LEU A 173 15.68 3.17 9.84
CA LEU A 173 16.20 3.16 11.21
C LEU A 173 16.95 4.44 11.57
N GLU A 174 17.46 5.18 10.59
CA GLU A 174 18.13 6.47 10.80
C GLU A 174 17.11 7.59 11.05
N GLU A 175 15.86 7.38 10.64
CA GLU A 175 14.76 8.30 10.87
C GLU A 175 14.43 8.51 12.36
N THR A 176 14.29 9.79 12.74
CA THR A 176 14.14 10.21 14.14
C THR A 176 12.73 10.60 14.53
N GLY A 177 11.80 10.69 13.56
CA GLY A 177 10.40 11.05 13.79
C GLY A 177 9.70 10.11 14.78
N ARG A 178 8.71 10.64 15.52
CA ARG A 178 7.97 9.89 16.56
C ARG A 178 7.39 8.57 16.06
N PHE A 179 6.89 8.55 14.82
CA PHE A 179 6.40 7.34 14.18
C PHE A 179 7.51 6.28 14.08
N TYR A 180 8.67 6.64 13.54
CA TYR A 180 9.80 5.72 13.38
C TYR A 180 10.38 5.25 14.71
N GLN A 181 10.35 6.08 15.76
CA GLN A 181 10.68 5.63 17.11
C GLN A 181 9.72 4.54 17.61
N PHE A 182 8.42 4.67 17.32
CA PHE A 182 7.42 3.68 17.69
C PHE A 182 7.56 2.38 16.90
N VAL A 183 7.76 2.46 15.57
CA VAL A 183 7.87 1.28 14.70
C VAL A 183 9.28 0.68 14.60
N ARG A 184 10.25 1.24 15.32
CA ARG A 184 11.64 0.76 15.36
C ARG A 184 11.77 -0.73 15.73
N PRO A 185 11.00 -1.29 16.67
CA PRO A 185 11.06 -2.73 16.96
C PRO A 185 10.72 -3.59 15.75
N GLN A 186 9.74 -3.20 14.94
CA GLN A 186 9.31 -3.92 13.73
C GLN A 186 10.40 -3.88 12.66
N LEU A 187 11.05 -2.73 12.48
CA LEU A 187 12.20 -2.58 11.57
C LEU A 187 13.38 -3.46 12.00
N LEU A 188 13.72 -3.47 13.29
CA LEU A 188 14.79 -4.30 13.83
C LEU A 188 14.49 -5.80 13.71
N ASP A 189 13.25 -6.23 13.96
CA ASP A 189 12.82 -7.61 13.74
C ASP A 189 12.93 -8.00 12.27
N ALA A 190 12.49 -7.10 11.38
CA ALA A 190 12.55 -7.33 9.94
C ALA A 190 13.98 -7.47 9.39
N LEU A 191 14.96 -6.82 10.01
CA LEU A 191 16.38 -6.96 9.67
C LEU A 191 17.03 -8.21 10.28
N ARG A 192 16.59 -8.64 11.46
CA ARG A 192 17.12 -9.84 12.16
C ARG A 192 16.63 -11.14 11.55
N GLY A 193 15.39 -11.16 11.03
CA GLY A 193 14.78 -12.36 10.46
C GLY A 193 15.19 -12.64 9.01
N ARG A 194 16.32 -12.09 8.54
CA ARG A 194 16.87 -12.28 7.19
C ARG A 194 18.09 -13.20 7.21
#